data_AF-A0A2N2ZFS4-F1
#
_entry.id   AF-A0A2N2ZFS4-F1
#
_cell.length_a   1.000
_cell.length_b   1.000
_cell.length_c   1.000
_cell.angle_alpha   90.00
_cell.angle_beta   90.00
_cell.angle_gamma   90.00
#
_symmetry.space_group_name_H-M   'P 1'
#
loop_
_entity.id
_entity.type
_entity.pdbx_description
1 polymer ?
#
loop_
_entity_poly.entity_id
_entity_poly.type
_entity_poly.pdbx_seq_one_letter_code
_entity_poly.pdbx_strand_id
1 'polypeptide(L)'
;MNSNIKREMKTIKFSGKVKRVAIMFAMAIFLFPVASCAQKVNFLISTVTPAAKGTVRVKSDSNKNYRIKIHIGNLAEPSRLNPSKTAYVVWMVSGENAPKNIGQIKTSTAFLSTKLKADFESVSVEKPNKIFITAENDPGVQYMYSEVILTTKNF
;
A
#
# COMPACT_ATOMS: atom_id res chain seq x y z
N MET A 1 -20.02 37.15 -51.29
CA MET A 1 -19.20 36.20 -52.08
C MET A 1 -17.92 35.95 -51.30
N ASN A 2 -17.73 34.73 -50.78
CA ASN A 2 -16.77 34.43 -49.70
C ASN A 2 -15.38 34.03 -50.26
N SER A 3 -14.31 34.69 -49.81
CA SER A 3 -12.94 34.44 -50.27
C SER A 3 -12.32 33.21 -49.58
N ASN A 4 -12.06 32.16 -50.36
CA ASN A 4 -11.33 30.97 -49.92
C ASN A 4 -9.84 31.30 -49.72
N ILE A 5 -9.40 31.41 -48.46
CA ILE A 5 -7.98 31.47 -48.11
C ILE A 5 -7.45 30.04 -48.06
N LYS A 6 -6.78 29.60 -49.14
CA LYS A 6 -6.07 28.33 -49.17
C LYS A 6 -4.73 28.49 -48.41
N ARG A 7 -4.67 28.03 -47.16
CA ARG A 7 -3.40 28.00 -46.39
C ARG A 7 -2.53 26.86 -46.91
N GLU A 8 -1.49 27.19 -47.67
CA GLU A 8 -0.45 26.25 -48.09
C GLU A 8 0.43 25.86 -46.87
N MET A 9 0.33 24.61 -46.42
CA MET A 9 1.16 24.06 -45.35
C MET A 9 2.53 23.66 -45.91
N LYS A 10 3.58 24.43 -45.62
CA LYS A 10 4.96 24.07 -45.99
C LYS A 10 5.43 22.87 -45.17
N THR A 11 5.77 21.78 -45.84
CA THR A 11 6.34 20.58 -45.22
C THR A 11 7.85 20.77 -45.01
N ILE A 12 8.28 20.78 -43.75
CA ILE A 12 9.69 20.90 -43.37
C ILE A 12 10.35 19.51 -43.50
N LYS A 13 11.27 19.34 -44.46
CA LYS A 13 12.03 18.09 -44.66
C LYS A 13 13.21 18.02 -43.70
N PHE A 14 13.13 17.12 -42.72
CA PHE A 14 14.21 16.89 -41.76
C PHE A 14 15.34 16.03 -42.37
N SER A 15 16.60 16.48 -42.22
CA SER A 15 17.77 15.79 -42.79
C SER A 15 18.12 14.49 -42.04
N GLY A 16 18.78 13.55 -42.72
CA GLY A 16 19.09 12.23 -42.17
C GLY A 16 19.94 12.26 -40.90
N LYS A 17 20.82 13.27 -40.75
CA LYS A 17 21.61 13.47 -39.53
C LYS A 17 20.73 13.89 -38.36
N VAL A 18 19.77 14.80 -38.59
CA VAL A 18 18.86 15.26 -37.54
C VAL A 18 17.86 14.16 -37.15
N LYS A 19 17.44 13.32 -38.10
CA LYS A 19 16.65 12.10 -37.79
C LYS A 19 17.42 11.13 -36.89
N ARG A 20 18.72 10.88 -37.17
CA ARG A 20 19.56 10.01 -36.33
C ARG A 20 19.76 10.55 -34.92
N VAL A 21 19.98 11.87 -34.79
CA VAL A 21 20.08 12.54 -33.48
C VAL A 21 18.76 12.47 -32.73
N ALA A 22 17.63 12.71 -33.41
CA ALA A 22 16.31 12.59 -32.80
C ALA A 22 16.00 11.15 -32.33
N ILE A 23 16.42 10.13 -33.09
CA ILE A 23 16.27 8.71 -32.70
C ILE A 23 17.12 8.38 -31.47
N MET A 24 18.37 8.87 -31.39
CA MET A 24 19.22 8.67 -30.20
C MET A 24 18.62 9.36 -28.96
N PHE A 25 18.10 10.59 -29.11
CA PHE A 25 17.42 11.29 -28.01
C PHE A 25 16.14 10.57 -27.55
N ALA A 26 15.35 10.03 -28.49
CA ALA A 26 14.16 9.25 -28.17
C ALA A 26 14.48 7.94 -27.42
N MET A 27 15.58 7.26 -27.77
CA MET A 27 16.05 6.08 -27.05
C MET A 27 16.58 6.42 -25.64
N ALA A 28 17.22 7.57 -25.47
CA ALA A 28 17.74 7.99 -24.16
C ALA A 28 16.61 8.30 -23.14
N ILE A 29 15.44 8.76 -23.59
CA ILE A 29 14.29 9.08 -22.73
C ILE A 29 13.65 7.80 -22.13
N PHE A 30 13.77 6.65 -22.78
CA PHE A 30 13.25 5.37 -22.28
C PHE A 30 14.08 4.75 -21.13
N LEU A 31 15.26 5.30 -20.82
CA LEU A 31 16.16 4.78 -19.80
C LEU A 31 15.91 5.33 -18.39
N PHE A 32 14.91 6.19 -18.19
CA PHE A 32 14.55 6.66 -16.86
C PHE A 32 13.52 5.73 -16.21
N PRO A 33 13.92 4.81 -15.30
CA PRO A 33 12.95 4.05 -14.53
C PRO A 33 12.14 5.02 -13.69
N VAL A 34 10.81 5.01 -13.88
CA VAL A 34 9.88 5.69 -12.98
C VAL A 34 10.02 5.08 -11.58
N ALA A 35 10.71 5.80 -10.70
CA ALA A 35 10.92 5.36 -9.33
C ALA A 35 9.59 5.39 -8.57
N SER A 36 8.89 4.24 -8.51
CA SER A 36 7.76 4.04 -7.60
C SER A 36 8.29 4.01 -6.16
N CYS A 37 8.14 5.13 -5.45
CA CYS A 37 8.54 5.25 -4.05
C CYS A 37 7.58 4.43 -3.17
N ALA A 38 8.13 3.49 -2.42
CA ALA A 38 7.36 2.73 -1.42
C ALA A 38 7.54 3.38 -0.04
N GLN A 39 6.44 3.76 0.61
CA GLN A 39 6.46 4.23 2.00
C GLN A 39 6.51 3.03 2.94
N LYS A 40 7.38 3.09 3.96
CA LYS A 40 7.48 2.06 5.01
C LYS A 40 7.38 2.74 6.37
N VAL A 41 6.44 2.28 7.19
CA VAL A 41 6.18 2.81 8.54
C VAL A 41 6.12 1.66 9.53
N ASN A 42 6.66 1.85 10.73
CA ASN A 42 6.61 0.87 11.79
C ASN A 42 5.34 1.04 12.63
N PHE A 43 4.82 -0.06 13.19
CA PHE A 43 3.84 0.05 14.26
C PHE A 43 4.48 0.69 15.50
N LEU A 44 3.67 1.45 16.23
CA LEU A 44 4.00 1.94 17.55
C LEU A 44 4.04 0.79 18.55
N ILE A 45 4.74 1.00 19.66
CA ILE A 45 4.78 0.05 20.77
C ILE A 45 3.36 -0.06 21.34
N SER A 46 2.83 -1.27 21.39
CA SER A 46 1.54 -1.60 21.98
C SER A 46 1.65 -1.76 23.49
N THR A 47 0.68 -1.27 24.23
CA THR A 47 0.50 -1.58 25.66
C THR A 47 -0.07 -2.99 25.86
N VAL A 48 -0.87 -3.48 24.92
CA VAL A 48 -1.50 -4.82 24.97
C VAL A 48 -0.52 -5.91 24.55
N THR A 49 0.31 -5.64 23.54
CA THR A 49 1.32 -6.59 23.03
C THR A 49 2.71 -5.97 22.88
N PRO A 50 3.42 -5.63 23.98
CA PRO A 50 4.70 -4.91 23.93
C PRO A 50 5.82 -5.64 23.14
N ALA A 51 5.73 -6.97 23.08
CA ALA A 51 6.69 -7.79 22.34
C ALA A 51 6.48 -7.76 20.82
N ALA A 52 5.28 -7.39 20.36
CA ALA A 52 4.92 -7.37 18.95
C ALA A 52 5.66 -6.24 18.23
N LYS A 53 6.36 -6.60 17.14
CA LYS A 53 7.07 -5.64 16.30
C LYS A 53 6.65 -5.87 14.87
N GLY A 54 6.20 -4.81 14.20
CA GLY A 54 5.80 -4.94 12.81
C GLY A 54 5.99 -3.68 11.99
N THR A 55 5.90 -3.87 10.67
CA THR A 55 6.07 -2.81 9.67
C THR A 55 4.98 -2.90 8.64
N VAL A 56 4.51 -1.75 8.18
CA VAL A 56 3.58 -1.58 7.08
C VAL A 56 4.34 -0.96 5.90
N ARG A 57 4.22 -1.56 4.73
CA ARG A 57 4.74 -1.04 3.47
C ARG A 57 3.60 -0.75 2.52
N VAL A 58 3.53 0.49 2.05
CA VAL A 58 2.55 0.97 1.09
C VAL A 58 3.28 1.33 -0.20
N LYS A 59 2.87 0.73 -1.32
CA LYS A 59 3.47 0.99 -2.63
C LYS A 59 2.37 1.22 -3.67
N SER A 60 2.45 2.32 -4.41
CA SER A 60 1.58 2.55 -5.56
C SER A 60 2.02 1.70 -6.75
N ASP A 61 1.05 1.09 -7.44
CA ASP A 61 1.26 0.38 -8.69
C ASP A 61 1.03 1.28 -9.92
N SER A 62 1.20 0.74 -11.12
CA SER A 62 0.99 1.44 -12.39
C SER A 62 -0.46 1.87 -12.61
N ASN A 63 -1.41 1.22 -11.95
CA ASN A 63 -2.85 1.47 -12.06
C ASN A 63 -3.33 2.46 -10.98
N LYS A 64 -2.40 3.10 -10.25
CA LYS A 64 -2.67 4.01 -9.14
C LYS A 64 -3.40 3.36 -7.96
N ASN A 65 -3.35 2.03 -7.84
CA ASN A 65 -3.75 1.34 -6.62
C ASN A 65 -2.57 1.24 -5.65
N TYR A 66 -2.89 1.13 -4.37
CA TYR A 66 -1.93 1.02 -3.28
C TYR A 66 -1.90 -0.40 -2.76
N ARG A 67 -0.76 -1.06 -2.94
CA ARG A 67 -0.47 -2.36 -2.32
C ARG A 67 0.02 -2.15 -0.90
N ILE A 68 -0.70 -2.72 0.05
CA ILE A 68 -0.43 -2.65 1.49
C ILE A 68 0.11 -4.01 1.91
N LYS A 69 1.33 -4.06 2.44
CA LYS A 69 1.95 -5.26 3.02
C LYS A 69 2.26 -5.02 4.48
N ILE A 70 1.88 -5.95 5.33
CA ILE A 70 2.11 -5.90 6.76
C ILE A 70 2.89 -7.14 7.18
N HIS A 71 3.94 -6.93 7.95
CA HIS A 71 4.75 -7.98 8.55
C HIS A 71 4.85 -7.72 10.05
N ILE A 72 4.50 -8.71 10.87
CA ILE A 72 4.54 -8.60 12.33
C ILE A 72 5.20 -9.86 12.90
N GLY A 73 6.18 -9.66 13.77
CA GLY A 73 6.79 -10.71 14.56
C GLY A 73 6.37 -10.62 16.03
N ASN A 74 6.36 -11.76 16.70
CA ASN A 74 6.01 -11.90 18.12
C ASN A 74 4.59 -11.39 18.45
N LEU A 75 3.68 -11.44 17.48
CA LEU A 75 2.27 -11.17 17.74
C LEU A 75 1.66 -12.39 18.42
N ALA A 76 1.10 -12.20 19.62
CA ALA A 76 0.40 -13.28 20.33
C ALA A 76 -0.80 -13.76 19.51
N GLU A 77 -1.15 -15.05 19.59
CA GLU A 77 -2.37 -15.56 18.96
C GLU A 77 -3.62 -14.88 19.54
N PRO A 78 -4.67 -14.58 18.73
CA PRO A 78 -5.90 -13.94 19.22
C PRO A 78 -6.55 -14.68 20.40
N SER A 79 -6.47 -16.01 20.39
CA SER A 79 -7.01 -16.89 21.44
C SER A 79 -6.33 -16.72 22.79
N ARG A 80 -5.09 -16.20 22.79
CA ARG A 80 -4.25 -15.98 23.99
C ARG A 80 -4.43 -14.60 24.61
N LEU A 81 -5.21 -13.72 23.97
CA LEU A 81 -5.58 -12.43 24.55
C LEU A 81 -6.56 -12.63 25.72
N ASN A 82 -6.68 -11.62 26.58
CA ASN A 82 -7.68 -11.59 27.63
C ASN A 82 -8.51 -10.31 27.54
N PRO A 83 -9.79 -10.37 27.14
CA PRO A 83 -10.53 -11.58 26.77
C PRO A 83 -10.03 -12.20 25.47
N SER A 84 -10.23 -13.52 25.33
CA SER A 84 -9.88 -14.28 24.14
C SER A 84 -10.66 -13.79 22.91
N LYS A 85 -10.01 -13.75 21.74
CA LYS A 85 -10.58 -13.29 20.47
C LYS A 85 -10.39 -14.30 19.35
N THR A 86 -11.13 -14.13 18.26
CA THR A 86 -11.09 -15.04 17.11
C THR A 86 -10.02 -14.64 16.10
N ALA A 87 -9.91 -13.36 15.78
CA ALA A 87 -9.07 -12.90 14.69
C ALA A 87 -8.51 -11.49 14.93
N TYR A 88 -7.38 -11.20 14.29
CA TYR A 88 -6.92 -9.83 14.12
C TYR A 88 -7.45 -9.25 12.83
N VAL A 89 -8.06 -8.07 12.91
CA VAL A 89 -8.63 -7.34 11.78
C VAL A 89 -7.76 -6.13 11.47
N VAL A 90 -7.45 -5.93 10.19
CA VAL A 90 -6.67 -4.80 9.70
C VAL A 90 -7.61 -3.70 9.24
N TRP A 91 -7.40 -2.51 9.77
CA TRP A 91 -8.17 -1.32 9.45
C TRP A 91 -7.31 -0.28 8.74
N MET A 92 -7.94 0.40 7.80
CA MET A 92 -7.33 1.46 7.01
C MET A 92 -8.13 2.75 7.13
N VAL A 93 -7.45 3.85 7.37
CA VAL A 93 -7.99 5.22 7.29
C VAL A 93 -7.40 5.89 6.06
N SER A 94 -8.25 6.51 5.25
CA SER A 94 -7.88 7.30 4.08
C SER A 94 -8.50 8.70 4.20
N GLY A 95 -7.70 9.76 4.15
CA GLY A 95 -8.17 11.14 4.35
C GLY A 95 -8.95 11.30 5.66
N GLU A 96 -10.17 11.83 5.55
CA GLU A 96 -11.12 12.02 6.65
C GLU A 96 -12.19 10.91 6.72
N ASN A 97 -12.03 9.84 5.93
CA ASN A 97 -13.00 8.74 5.90
C ASN A 97 -12.96 7.93 7.20
N ALA A 98 -14.09 7.30 7.52
CA ALA A 98 -14.16 6.31 8.59
C ALA A 98 -13.20 5.13 8.32
N PRO A 99 -12.64 4.50 9.36
CA PRO A 99 -11.81 3.32 9.20
C PRO A 99 -12.55 2.19 8.47
N LYS A 100 -11.88 1.59 7.48
CA LYS A 100 -12.41 0.46 6.72
C LYS A 100 -11.66 -0.82 7.05
N ASN A 101 -12.41 -1.90 7.28
CA ASN A 101 -11.84 -3.25 7.38
C ASN A 101 -11.31 -3.66 5.99
N ILE A 102 -10.02 -3.94 5.91
CA ILE A 102 -9.34 -4.37 4.67
C ILE A 102 -8.97 -5.85 4.68
N GLY A 103 -9.32 -6.57 5.75
CA GLY A 103 -9.19 -8.01 5.90
C GLY A 103 -8.58 -8.43 7.24
N GLN A 104 -8.40 -9.75 7.39
CA GLN A 104 -7.85 -10.35 8.60
C GLN A 104 -6.39 -10.79 8.42
N ILE A 105 -5.64 -10.78 9.52
CA ILE A 105 -4.28 -11.32 9.55
C ILE A 105 -4.36 -12.84 9.67
N LYS A 106 -3.57 -13.54 8.83
CA LYS A 106 -3.31 -14.96 9.01
C LYS A 106 -2.04 -15.11 9.85
N THR A 107 -2.19 -15.58 11.08
CA THR A 107 -1.05 -15.99 11.90
C THR A 107 -0.55 -17.34 11.42
N SER A 108 0.75 -17.46 11.20
CA SER A 108 1.37 -18.75 10.89
C SER A 108 2.45 -19.07 11.91
N THR A 109 2.45 -20.32 12.35
CA THR A 109 3.52 -20.90 13.15
C THR A 109 4.36 -21.71 12.17
N ALA A 110 5.56 -21.24 11.83
CA ALA A 110 6.46 -22.07 11.05
C ALA A 110 6.85 -23.29 11.90
N PHE A 111 6.71 -24.50 11.34
CA PHE A 111 6.84 -25.81 12.01
C PHE A 111 8.13 -26.01 12.84
N LEU A 112 9.15 -25.15 12.65
CA LEU A 112 10.45 -25.18 13.34
C LEU A 112 10.79 -23.86 14.07
N SER A 113 9.84 -22.92 14.20
CA SER A 113 10.04 -21.60 14.82
C SER A 113 9.02 -21.35 15.92
N THR A 114 9.51 -21.07 17.13
CA THR A 114 8.70 -20.59 18.26
C THR A 114 8.20 -19.16 18.09
N LYS A 115 8.72 -18.42 17.09
CA LYS A 115 8.32 -17.04 16.81
C LYS A 115 7.07 -17.01 15.95
N LEU A 116 5.97 -16.52 16.52
CA LEU A 116 4.74 -16.22 15.81
C LEU A 116 4.99 -15.10 14.80
N LYS A 117 4.65 -15.37 13.53
CA LYS A 117 4.71 -14.41 12.44
C LYS A 117 3.32 -14.21 11.87
N ALA A 118 3.03 -12.95 11.55
CA ALA A 118 1.78 -12.52 10.97
C ALA A 118 2.09 -11.72 9.72
N ASP A 119 1.53 -12.17 8.60
CA ASP A 119 1.67 -11.55 7.30
C ASP A 119 0.29 -11.19 6.76
N PHE A 120 0.19 -10.03 6.13
CA PHE A 120 -1.03 -9.57 5.49
C PHE A 120 -0.70 -8.76 4.24
N GLU A 121 -1.50 -8.96 3.19
CA GLU A 121 -1.40 -8.22 1.94
C GLU A 121 -2.79 -7.88 1.41
N SER A 122 -2.97 -6.63 0.98
CA SER A 122 -4.20 -6.16 0.36
C SER A 122 -3.91 -5.04 -0.64
N VAL A 123 -4.91 -4.70 -1.46
CA VAL A 123 -4.86 -3.62 -2.43
C VAL A 123 -6.02 -2.65 -2.19
N SER A 124 -5.74 -1.36 -2.25
CA SER A 124 -6.71 -0.29 -2.09
C SER A 124 -6.61 0.71 -3.23
N VAL A 125 -7.74 1.25 -3.67
CA VAL A 125 -7.76 2.39 -4.61
C VAL A 125 -7.39 3.68 -3.88
N GLU A 126 -7.75 3.78 -2.61
CA GLU A 126 -7.48 4.94 -1.76
C GLU A 126 -6.12 4.83 -1.09
N LYS A 127 -5.41 5.98 -0.98
CA LYS A 127 -4.13 6.04 -0.27
C LYS A 127 -4.37 5.96 1.24
N PRO A 128 -3.71 5.04 1.95
CA PRO A 128 -3.82 4.98 3.41
C PRO A 128 -3.07 6.15 4.07
N ASN A 129 -3.75 6.81 5.01
CA ASN A 129 -3.17 7.79 5.94
C ASN A 129 -2.75 7.13 7.25
N LYS A 130 -3.42 6.05 7.66
CA LYS A 130 -3.10 5.28 8.87
C LYS A 130 -3.58 3.84 8.72
N ILE A 131 -2.79 2.90 9.24
CA ILE A 131 -3.18 1.50 9.40
C ILE A 131 -3.13 1.14 10.89
N PHE A 132 -4.13 0.41 11.35
CA PHE A 132 -4.17 -0.16 12.70
C PHE A 132 -4.83 -1.54 12.71
N ILE A 133 -4.67 -2.26 13.81
CA ILE A 133 -5.11 -3.63 13.97
C ILE A 133 -5.89 -3.75 15.27
N THR A 134 -7.04 -4.41 15.21
CA THR A 134 -7.85 -4.76 16.38
C THR A 134 -7.97 -6.27 16.53
N ALA A 135 -8.41 -6.73 17.70
CA ALA A 135 -8.71 -8.14 17.93
C ALA A 135 -10.23 -8.33 18.10
N GLU A 136 -10.84 -9.03 17.15
CA GLU A 136 -12.30 -9.14 16.99
C GLU A 136 -12.78 -10.58 17.14
N ASN A 137 -14.05 -10.73 17.50
CA ASN A 137 -14.72 -12.02 17.51
C ASN A 137 -15.20 -12.43 16.10
N ASP A 138 -15.52 -11.45 15.27
CA ASP A 138 -15.91 -11.62 13.87
C ASP A 138 -14.91 -10.88 12.96
N PRO A 139 -14.18 -11.59 12.07
CA PRO A 139 -13.25 -10.95 11.15
C PRO A 139 -13.93 -10.10 10.06
N GLY A 140 -15.22 -10.32 9.79
CA GLY A 140 -16.02 -9.60 8.80
C GLY A 140 -16.65 -8.31 9.31
N VAL A 141 -16.34 -7.91 10.55
CA VAL A 141 -16.95 -6.75 11.19
C VAL A 141 -16.69 -5.47 10.39
N GLN A 142 -17.73 -4.66 10.20
CA GLN A 142 -17.68 -3.40 9.44
C GLN A 142 -17.50 -2.17 10.33
N TYR A 143 -17.61 -2.35 11.64
CA TYR A 143 -17.49 -1.30 12.64
C TYR A 143 -16.49 -1.71 13.71
N MET A 144 -15.82 -0.73 14.29
CA MET A 144 -14.81 -0.97 15.31
C MET A 144 -15.48 -1.01 16.68
N TYR A 145 -15.54 -2.19 17.31
CA TYR A 145 -16.08 -2.36 18.66
C TYR A 145 -14.99 -2.64 19.72
N SER A 146 -13.76 -2.92 19.30
CA SER A 146 -12.70 -3.40 20.18
C SER A 146 -11.49 -2.47 20.27
N GLU A 147 -10.64 -2.75 21.26
CA GLU A 147 -9.41 -2.02 21.52
C GLU A 147 -8.40 -2.19 20.37
N VAL A 148 -7.67 -1.10 20.08
CA VAL A 148 -6.56 -1.12 19.12
C VAL A 148 -5.36 -1.85 19.72
N ILE A 149 -4.94 -2.92 19.04
CA ILE A 149 -3.78 -3.71 19.45
C ILE A 149 -2.50 -3.11 18.90
N LEU A 150 -2.47 -2.73 17.62
CA LEU A 150 -1.31 -2.11 16.98
C LEU A 150 -1.76 -0.95 16.12
N THR A 151 -0.99 0.13 16.09
CA THR A 151 -1.30 1.30 15.27
C THR A 151 -0.03 1.95 14.73
N THR A 152 -0.12 2.52 13.54
CA THR A 152 0.97 3.26 12.91
C THR A 152 0.88 4.75 13.23
N LYS A 153 1.99 5.47 13.05
CA LYS A 153 1.90 6.92 12.81
C LYS A 153 1.26 7.17 11.45
N ASN A 154 0.86 8.41 11.20
CA ASN A 154 0.40 8.78 9.87
C ASN A 154 1.53 8.64 8.82
N PHE A 155 1.17 8.29 7.58
CA PHE A 155 2.08 8.15 6.43
C PHE A 155 2.45 9.49 5.76
#